data_AF-A0A7X7LG74-F1
#
_entry.id   AF-A0A7X7LG74-F1
#
_cell.length_a   1.000
_cell.length_b   1.000
_cell.length_c   1.000
_cell.angle_alpha   90.00
_cell.angle_beta   90.00
_cell.angle_gamma   90.00
#
_symmetry.space_group_name_H-M   'P 1'
#
loop_
_entity.id
_entity.type
_entity.pdbx_description
1 polymer ?
#
loop_
_entity_poly.entity_id
_entity_poly.type
_entity_poly.pdbx_seq_one_letter_code
_entity_poly.pdbx_strand_id
1 'polypeptide(L)'
;VKNIESLNEYFEDARNFANKHIPKATAIVEQPIVEPDQDVYGLWYTIEGSQTASYHQFYLTDSVEHFLRGALYFEVSPNNDSLQPVIDFMGEDIARLIQSLQWK
;
A
#
# COMPACT_ATOMS: atom_id res chain seq x y z
N VAL A 1 -8.34 7.09 26.13
CA VAL A 1 -8.05 8.20 25.19
C VAL A 1 -6.63 8.07 24.64
N LYS A 2 -6.18 6.86 24.26
CA LYS A 2 -4.82 6.60 23.76
C LYS A 2 -4.77 6.21 22.25
N ASN A 3 -5.91 5.93 21.61
CA ASN A 3 -5.95 5.34 20.25
C ASN A 3 -5.99 6.35 19.08
N ILE A 4 -6.58 7.54 19.26
CA ILE A 4 -6.82 8.43 18.11
C ILE A 4 -5.54 9.19 17.70
N GLU A 5 -4.71 9.59 18.68
CA GLU A 5 -3.41 10.20 18.39
C GLU A 5 -2.46 9.21 17.70
N SER A 6 -2.48 7.93 18.09
CA SER A 6 -1.63 6.90 17.47
C SER A 6 -2.03 6.53 16.04
N LEU A 7 -3.32 6.52 15.70
CA LEU A 7 -3.76 6.21 14.33
C LEU A 7 -3.37 7.31 13.34
N ASN A 8 -3.49 8.57 13.74
CA ASN A 8 -3.03 9.68 12.91
C ASN A 8 -1.51 9.65 12.68
N GLU A 9 -0.73 9.29 13.69
CA GLU A 9 0.71 9.05 13.53
C GLU A 9 1.00 7.94 12.52
N TYR A 10 0.26 6.82 12.56
CA TYR A 10 0.43 5.74 11.58
C TYR A 10 0.02 6.12 10.16
N PHE A 11 -1.04 6.93 9.98
CA PHE A 11 -1.40 7.45 8.66
C PHE A 11 -0.33 8.37 8.10
N GLU A 12 0.19 9.30 8.92
CA GLU A 12 1.26 10.20 8.51
C GLU A 12 2.56 9.45 8.23
N ASP A 13 2.90 8.41 9.00
CA ASP A 13 4.04 7.55 8.70
C ASP A 13 3.87 6.78 7.40
N ALA A 14 2.71 6.17 7.17
CA ALA A 14 2.42 5.45 5.92
C ALA A 14 2.55 6.39 4.71
N ARG A 15 2.01 7.61 4.83
CA ARG A 15 2.13 8.67 3.84
C ARG A 15 3.58 9.10 3.64
N ASN A 16 4.34 9.32 4.71
CA ASN A 16 5.75 9.68 4.64
C ASN A 16 6.60 8.58 3.97
N PHE A 17 6.30 7.30 4.19
CA PHE A 17 6.99 6.20 3.53
C PHE A 17 6.64 6.09 2.04
N ALA A 18 5.37 6.28 1.67
CA ALA A 18 4.99 6.38 0.25
C ALA A 18 5.71 7.57 -0.40
N ASN A 19 5.78 8.71 0.31
CA ASN A 19 6.43 9.93 -0.15
C ASN A 19 7.95 9.78 -0.38
N LYS A 20 8.64 8.89 0.33
CA LYS A 20 10.08 8.64 0.14
C LYS A 20 10.42 8.10 -1.26
N HIS A 21 9.46 7.54 -1.98
CA HIS A 21 9.64 7.03 -3.34
C HIS A 21 9.24 8.04 -4.42
N ILE A 22 8.60 9.18 -4.04
CA ILE A 22 8.27 10.30 -4.94
C ILE A 22 9.45 10.75 -5.80
N PRO A 23 10.70 10.88 -5.31
CA PRO A 23 11.79 11.40 -6.13
C PRO A 23 12.14 10.55 -7.36
N LYS A 24 11.73 9.27 -7.40
CA LYS A 24 11.99 8.33 -8.51
C LYS A 24 10.73 7.93 -9.27
N ALA A 25 9.56 8.32 -8.77
CA ALA A 25 8.27 8.01 -9.38
C ALA A 25 7.93 9.02 -10.48
N THR A 26 7.39 8.53 -11.59
CA THR A 26 6.78 9.35 -12.63
C THR A 26 5.34 9.71 -12.25
N ALA A 27 4.64 8.83 -11.54
CA ALA A 27 3.32 9.09 -10.97
C ALA A 27 3.08 8.25 -9.71
N ILE A 28 2.18 8.73 -8.85
CA ILE A 28 1.61 7.94 -7.76
C ILE A 28 0.09 8.01 -7.92
N VAL A 29 -0.53 6.84 -8.09
CA VAL A 29 -1.98 6.69 -8.16
C VAL A 29 -2.47 6.19 -6.81
N GLU A 30 -3.38 6.93 -6.20
CA GLU A 30 -4.02 6.56 -4.93
C GLU A 30 -5.42 6.00 -5.22
N GLN A 31 -5.73 4.86 -4.63
CA GLN A 31 -7.05 4.22 -4.74
C GLN A 31 -7.57 3.89 -3.33
N PRO A 32 -8.78 4.34 -2.95
CA PRO A 32 -9.35 3.99 -1.67
C PRO A 32 -9.74 2.52 -1.61
N ILE A 33 -9.47 1.91 -0.47
CA ILE A 33 -9.91 0.56 -0.11
C ILE A 33 -11.04 0.73 0.91
N VAL A 34 -12.22 0.22 0.57
CA VAL A 34 -13.42 0.34 1.40
C VAL A 34 -14.18 -0.97 1.33
N GLU A 35 -14.05 -1.78 2.39
CA GLU A 35 -14.74 -3.06 2.56
C GLU A 35 -15.51 -3.04 3.89
N PRO A 36 -16.72 -2.45 3.93
CA PRO A 36 -17.46 -2.22 5.17
C PRO A 36 -17.86 -3.52 5.87
N ASP A 37 -18.11 -4.59 5.10
CA ASP A 37 -18.54 -5.88 5.65
C ASP A 37 -17.45 -6.58 6.47
N GLN A 38 -16.18 -6.20 6.30
CA GLN A 38 -15.03 -6.73 7.06
C GLN A 38 -14.37 -5.68 7.95
N ASP A 39 -14.95 -4.47 8.03
CA ASP A 39 -14.33 -3.31 8.68
C ASP A 39 -12.90 -3.03 8.16
N VAL A 40 -12.66 -3.11 6.85
CA VAL A 40 -11.35 -2.85 6.26
C VAL A 40 -11.38 -1.55 5.44
N TYR A 41 -10.60 -0.56 5.86
CA TYR A 41 -10.49 0.74 5.21
C TYR A 41 -9.02 1.09 4.96
N GLY A 42 -8.72 1.81 3.89
CA GLY A 42 -7.36 2.30 3.68
C GLY A 42 -7.10 2.91 2.32
N LEU A 43 -5.83 2.98 1.94
CA LEU A 43 -5.38 3.45 0.64
C LEU A 43 -4.41 2.45 0.02
N TRP A 44 -4.61 2.21 -1.26
CA TRP A 44 -3.68 1.55 -2.15
C TRP A 44 -2.92 2.59 -2.97
N TYR A 45 -1.61 2.43 -3.06
CA TYR A 45 -0.70 3.27 -3.83
C TYR A 45 -0.07 2.44 -4.93
N THR A 46 -0.29 2.86 -6.18
CA THR A 46 0.46 2.37 -7.33
C THR A 46 1.50 3.41 -7.69
N ILE A 47 2.78 3.04 -7.61
CA ILE A 47 3.91 3.92 -7.87
C ILE A 47 4.45 3.58 -9.26
N GLU A 48 4.19 4.45 -10.22
CA GLU A 48 4.64 4.31 -11.60
C GLU A 48 6.02 4.95 -11.79
N GLY A 49 6.88 4.31 -12.56
CA GLY A 49 8.14 4.90 -13.02
C GLY A 49 9.16 3.84 -13.40
N SER A 50 10.00 4.15 -14.39
CA SER A 50 11.00 3.20 -14.90
C SER A 50 12.13 2.88 -13.92
N GLN A 51 12.27 3.66 -12.84
CA GLN A 51 13.33 3.55 -11.83
C GLN A 51 12.79 3.35 -10.40
N THR A 52 11.56 2.86 -10.26
CA THR A 52 10.95 2.61 -8.95
C THR A 52 11.19 1.15 -8.55
N ALA A 53 11.48 0.92 -7.27
CA ALA A 53 11.71 -0.42 -6.72
C ALA A 53 10.50 -0.97 -5.96
N SER A 54 9.47 -0.13 -5.74
CA SER A 54 8.22 -0.52 -5.09
C SER A 54 7.04 -0.06 -5.91
N TYR A 55 6.24 -1.01 -6.43
CA TYR A 55 5.13 -0.72 -7.33
C TYR A 55 3.79 -0.61 -6.61
N HIS A 56 3.58 -1.44 -5.59
CA HIS A 56 2.35 -1.46 -4.80
C HIS A 56 2.66 -1.24 -3.32
N GLN A 57 2.03 -0.24 -2.72
CA GLN A 57 2.03 -0.04 -1.28
C GLN A 57 0.61 0.15 -0.81
N PHE A 58 0.32 -0.18 0.44
CA PHE A 58 -1.00 0.04 1.00
C PHE A 58 -0.91 0.17 2.52
N TYR A 59 -1.95 0.76 3.10
CA TYR A 59 -2.28 0.56 4.50
C TYR A 59 -3.76 0.20 4.63
N LEU A 60 -4.09 -0.49 5.71
CA LEU A 60 -5.43 -0.93 6.09
C LEU A 60 -5.65 -0.65 7.57
N THR A 61 -6.89 -0.38 7.95
CA THR A 61 -7.31 -0.15 9.33
C THR A 61 -8.77 -0.52 9.52
N ASP A 62 -9.16 -0.83 10.75
CA ASP A 62 -10.56 -0.88 11.18
C ASP A 62 -11.09 0.50 11.64
N SER A 63 -10.27 1.54 11.52
CA SER A 63 -10.51 2.92 11.99
C SER A 63 -10.55 3.10 13.51
N VAL A 64 -10.29 2.06 14.31
CA VAL A 64 -10.45 2.11 15.78
C VAL A 64 -9.17 1.68 16.51
N GLU A 65 -8.55 0.58 16.10
CA GLU A 65 -7.41 -0.02 16.79
C GLU A 65 -6.41 -0.69 15.84
N HIS A 66 -6.88 -1.35 14.79
CA HIS A 66 -6.03 -2.12 13.90
C HIS A 66 -5.39 -1.24 12.83
N PHE A 67 -4.11 -1.48 12.56
CA PHE A 67 -3.38 -0.85 11.46
C PHE A 67 -2.39 -1.84 10.84
N LEU A 68 -2.49 -2.06 9.53
CA LEU A 68 -1.59 -2.92 8.77
C LEU A 68 -1.04 -2.13 7.58
N ARG A 69 0.28 -2.13 7.38
CA ARG A 69 0.93 -1.54 6.21
C ARG A 69 1.67 -2.60 5.42
N GLY A 70 1.54 -2.56 4.10
CA GLY A 70 2.30 -3.39 3.17
C GLY A 70 3.00 -2.58 2.10
N ALA A 71 4.13 -3.09 1.61
CA ALA A 71 4.83 -2.54 0.46
C ALA A 71 5.56 -3.67 -0.28
N LEU A 72 5.30 -3.79 -1.58
CA LEU A 72 5.97 -4.72 -2.46
C LEU A 72 7.28 -4.11 -2.94
N TYR A 73 8.41 -4.78 -2.68
CA TYR A 73 9.74 -4.37 -3.14
C TYR A 73 10.33 -5.43 -4.06
N PHE A 74 10.96 -4.99 -5.15
CA PHE A 74 11.73 -5.85 -6.03
C PHE A 74 13.23 -5.60 -5.85
N GLU A 75 13.98 -6.67 -5.60
CA GLU A 75 15.44 -6.64 -5.42
C GLU A 75 16.20 -6.70 -6.76
N VAL A 76 15.66 -6.10 -7.82
CA VAL A 76 16.27 -6.13 -9.15
C VAL A 76 16.46 -4.72 -9.68
N SER A 77 17.49 -4.53 -10.52
CA SER A 77 17.68 -3.27 -11.21
C SER A 77 16.41 -2.92 -12.02
N PRO A 78 15.90 -1.68 -11.95
CA PRO A 78 14.64 -1.33 -12.59
C PRO A 78 14.74 -1.49 -14.11
N ASN A 79 14.22 -2.59 -14.62
CA ASN A 79 13.86 -2.74 -16.02
C ASN A 79 12.37 -3.08 -16.07
N ASN A 80 11.56 -2.01 -16.03
CA ASN A 80 10.13 -2.04 -15.76
C ASN A 80 9.36 -2.98 -16.72
N ASP A 81 9.73 -2.99 -17.99
CA ASP A 81 9.02 -3.73 -19.03
C ASP A 81 9.07 -5.25 -18.83
N SER A 82 10.14 -5.78 -18.22
CA SER A 82 10.28 -7.23 -17.99
C SER A 82 9.58 -7.70 -16.72
N LEU A 83 9.30 -6.80 -15.79
CA LEU A 83 8.73 -7.12 -14.48
C LEU A 83 7.22 -6.94 -14.43
N GLN A 84 6.62 -6.22 -15.38
CA GLN A 84 5.20 -5.91 -15.40
C GLN A 84 4.30 -7.14 -15.17
N PRO A 85 4.50 -8.30 -15.83
CA PRO A 85 3.65 -9.47 -15.60
C PRO A 85 3.71 -9.99 -14.15
N VAL A 86 4.87 -9.86 -13.50
CA VAL A 86 5.06 -10.27 -12.10
C VAL A 86 4.46 -9.24 -11.16
N ILE A 87 4.60 -7.95 -11.48
CA ILE A 87 4.00 -6.86 -10.72
C ILE A 87 2.48 -7.01 -10.70
N ASP A 88 1.86 -7.24 -11.87
CA ASP A 88 0.42 -7.42 -12.00
C ASP A 88 -0.06 -8.65 -11.21
N PHE A 89 0.63 -9.78 -11.35
CA PHE A 89 0.32 -11.01 -10.61
C PHE A 89 0.38 -10.80 -9.09
N MET A 90 1.46 -10.16 -8.60
CA MET A 90 1.61 -9.85 -7.18
C MET A 90 0.56 -8.85 -6.70
N GLY A 91 0.18 -7.87 -7.53
CA GLY A 91 -0.90 -6.93 -7.25
C GLY A 91 -2.23 -7.64 -7.02
N GLU A 92 -2.59 -8.60 -7.88
CA GLU A 92 -3.80 -9.42 -7.71
C GLU A 92 -3.78 -10.24 -6.41
N ASP A 93 -2.64 -10.85 -6.07
CA ASP A 93 -2.51 -11.64 -4.85
C ASP A 93 -2.61 -10.78 -3.59
N ILE A 94 -2.03 -9.59 -3.60
CA ILE A 94 -2.20 -8.63 -2.49
C ILE A 94 -3.67 -8.20 -2.40
N ALA A 95 -4.35 -7.95 -3.52
CA ALA A 95 -5.78 -7.62 -3.50
C ALA A 95 -6.62 -8.74 -2.90
N ARG A 96 -6.35 -10.01 -3.25
CA ARG A 96 -7.00 -11.18 -2.62
C ARG A 96 -6.71 -11.27 -1.13
N LEU A 97 -5.46 -11.00 -0.72
CA LEU A 97 -5.09 -10.96 0.69
C LEU A 97 -5.93 -9.93 1.45
N ILE A 98 -6.07 -8.72 0.90
CA ILE A 98 -6.86 -7.63 1.49
C ILE A 98 -8.33 -8.04 1.61
N GLN A 99 -8.91 -8.62 0.56
CA GLN A 99 -10.31 -9.09 0.56
C GLN A 99 -10.58 -10.20 1.58
N SER A 100 -9.57 -11.01 1.91
CA SER A 100 -9.69 -12.10 2.88
C SER A 100 -9.29 -11.70 4.31
N LEU A 101 -8.90 -10.45 4.53
CA LEU A 101 -8.41 -9.97 5.82
C LEU A 101 -9.54 -9.93 6.85
N GLN A 102 -9.24 -10.40 8.06
CA GLN A 102 -10.13 -10.29 9.22
C GLN A 102 -9.34 -9.83 10.44
N TRP A 103 -9.81 -8.75 11.08
CA TRP A 103 -9.25 -8.25 12.34
C TRP A 103 -9.60 -9.16 13.52
N LYS A 104 -8.86 -9.08 14.63
CA LYS A 104 -9.03 -9.96 15.80
C LYS A 104 -8.99 -9.22 17.12
#